data_AF-A0A3N5VZ28-F1
#
_entry.id   AF-A0A3N5VZ28-F1
#
_cell.length_a   1.000
_cell.length_b   1.000
_cell.length_c   1.000
_cell.angle_alpha   90.00
_cell.angle_beta   90.00
_cell.angle_gamma   90.00
#
_symmetry.space_group_name_H-M   'P 1'
#
loop_
_entity.id
_entity.type
_entity.pdbx_description
1 polymer ?
#
loop_
_entity_poly.entity_id
_entity_poly.type
_entity_poly.pdbx_seq_one_letter_code
_entity_poly.pdbx_strand_id
1 'polypeptide(L)' 'MDVAQAIRSRYSCRNYSSKPLEQDKLRAVLEAARLAPSAKNLQDWRFVVVTDGQTK' A
#
# COMPACT_ATOMS: atom_id res chain seq x y z
N MET A 1 11.63 11.70 -8.54
CA MET A 1 10.20 11.90 -8.86
C MET A 1 9.57 12.60 -7.66
N ASP A 2 8.83 13.68 -7.89
CA ASP A 2 8.04 14.33 -6.84
C ASP A 2 6.62 13.75 -6.75
N VAL A 3 5.84 14.20 -5.78
CA VAL A 3 4.48 13.71 -5.54
C VAL A 3 3.55 13.98 -6.73
N ALA A 4 3.64 15.16 -7.35
CA ALA A 4 2.76 15.53 -8.46
C ALA A 4 3.01 14.66 -9.69
N GLN A 5 4.27 14.40 -10.00
CA GLN A 5 4.67 13.51 -11.09
C GLN A 5 4.21 12.08 -10.82
N ALA A 6 4.38 11.57 -9.59
CA ALA A 6 3.95 10.23 -9.20
C ALA A 6 2.45 10.00 -9.41
N ILE A 7 1.62 10.97 -9.03
CA ILE A 7 0.17 10.90 -9.19
C ILE A 7 -0.22 10.88 -10.67
N ARG A 8 0.41 11.73 -11.49
CA ARG A 8 0.12 11.82 -12.93
C ARG A 8 0.55 10.58 -13.70
N SER A 9 1.66 9.95 -13.32
CA SER A 9 2.18 8.75 -13.99
C SER A 9 1.54 7.44 -13.52
N ARG A 10 0.63 7.47 -12.54
CA ARG A 10 0.03 6.26 -11.95
C ARG A 10 -0.83 5.51 -12.96
N TYR A 11 -0.56 4.23 -13.13
CA TYR A 11 -1.36 3.30 -13.93
C TYR A 11 -1.60 1.99 -13.15
N SER A 12 -2.57 1.18 -13.60
CA SER A 12 -2.83 -0.14 -13.01
C SER A 12 -1.86 -1.18 -13.58
N CYS A 13 -0.85 -1.56 -12.79
CA CYS A 13 -0.01 -2.71 -13.11
C CYS A 13 -0.80 -4.02 -12.98
N ARG A 14 -0.60 -4.96 -13.90
CA ARG A 14 -1.25 -6.30 -13.89
C ARG A 14 -0.29 -7.45 -14.12
N ASN A 15 1.01 -7.16 -14.29
CA ASN A 15 2.06 -8.15 -14.45
C ASN A 15 3.13 -7.91 -13.39
N TYR A 16 3.30 -8.86 -12.47
CA TYR A 16 4.15 -8.71 -11.29
C TYR A 16 5.25 -9.78 -11.28
N SER A 17 6.44 -9.41 -10.80
CA SER A 17 7.51 -10.39 -10.56
C SER A 17 7.17 -11.31 -9.39
N SER A 18 7.77 -12.50 -9.34
CA SER A 18 7.72 -13.41 -8.18
C SER A 18 8.58 -12.97 -6.99
N LYS A 19 9.29 -11.83 -7.09
CA LYS A 19 10.12 -11.29 -6.02
C LYS A 19 9.26 -10.96 -4.78
N PRO A 20 9.59 -11.50 -3.59
CA PRO A 20 8.94 -11.10 -2.35
C PRO A 20 9.13 -9.61 -2.05
N LEU A 21 8.11 -8.98 -1.46
CA LEU A 21 8.18 -7.59 -1.01
C LEU A 21 8.99 -7.50 0.30
N GLU A 22 9.91 -6.55 0.37
CA GLU A 22 10.68 -6.30 1.59
C GLU A 22 9.78 -5.72 2.70
N GLN A 23 9.96 -6.19 3.94
CA GLN A 23 9.10 -5.83 5.08
C GLN A 23 9.02 -4.33 5.35
N ASP A 24 10.11 -3.60 5.21
CA ASP A 24 10.11 -2.16 5.47
C ASP A 24 9.32 -1.37 4.43
N LYS A 25 9.28 -1.84 3.18
CA LYS A 25 8.43 -1.24 2.13
C LYS A 25 6.96 -1.47 2.42
N LEU A 26 6.60 -2.67 2.86
CA LEU A 26 5.24 -2.98 3.29
C LEU A 26 4.81 -2.05 4.45
N ARG A 27 5.65 -1.93 5.48
CA ARG A 27 5.41 -1.04 6.62
C ARG A 27 5.25 0.41 6.20
N ALA A 28 6.10 0.90 5.30
CA ALA A 28 6.02 2.28 4.79
C ALA A 28 4.67 2.57 4.10
N VAL A 29 4.13 1.62 3.33
CA VAL A 29 2.82 1.77 2.68
C VAL A 29 1.69 1.77 3.70
N LEU A 30 1.73 0.87 4.69
CA LEU A 30 0.72 0.82 5.75
C LEU A 30 0.75 2.08 6.62
N GLU A 31 1.93 2.62 6.90
CA GLU A 31 2.08 3.86 7.65
C GLU A 31 1.52 5.06 6.88
N ALA A 32 1.76 5.13 5.56
CA ALA A 32 1.13 6.14 4.72
C ALA A 32 -0.40 6.05 4.75
N ALA A 33 -0.96 4.84 4.77
CA ALA A 33 -2.39 4.62 4.91
C ALA A 33 -2.92 5.05 6.30
N ARG A 34 -2.18 4.76 7.38
CA ARG A 34 -2.51 5.17 8.76
C ARG A 34 -2.53 6.70 8.93
N LEU A 35 -1.62 7.40 8.24
CA LEU A 35 -1.51 8.85 8.29
C LEU A 35 -2.58 9.58 7.47
N ALA A 36 -3.36 8.87 6.65
CA ALA A 36 -4.46 9.46 5.91
C ALA A 36 -5.52 10.05 6.87
N PRO A 37 -6.11 11.21 6.54
CA PRO A 37 -7.16 11.79 7.36
C PRO A 37 -8.37 10.84 7.42
N SER A 38 -9.00 10.75 8.59
CA SER A 38 -10.26 10.01 8.77
C SER A 38 -11.33 10.90 9.39
N ALA A 39 -12.58 10.67 9.01
CA ALA A 39 -13.71 11.44 9.52
C ALA A 39 -13.75 11.32 11.05
N LYS A 40 -13.71 12.46 11.75
CA LYS A 40 -13.73 12.52 13.22
C LYS A 40 -12.65 11.66 13.89
N ASN A 41 -11.53 11.40 13.20
CA ASN A 41 -10.46 10.50 13.66
C ASN A 41 -10.91 9.05 13.97
N LEU A 42 -12.00 8.58 13.34
CA LEU A 42 -12.54 7.25 13.62
C LEU A 42 -11.61 6.12 13.19
N GLN A 43 -10.73 6.36 12.21
CA GLN A 43 -9.81 5.36 11.69
C GLN A 43 -10.52 4.04 11.37
N ASP A 44 -11.67 4.15 10.68
CA ASP A 44 -12.61 3.08 10.33
C ASP A 44 -12.12 2.18 9.19
N TRP A 45 -10.79 2.00 9.11
CA TRP A 45 -10.10 1.13 8.19
C TRP A 45 -9.54 -0.09 8.93
N ARG A 46 -9.52 -1.23 8.25
CA ARG A 46 -8.80 -2.43 8.68
C ARG A 46 -8.01 -2.94 7.49
N PHE A 47 -6.73 -3.21 7.71
CA PHE A 47 -5.83 -3.74 6.69
C PHE A 47 -5.49 -5.18 7.05
N VAL A 48 -5.70 -6.10 6.12
CA VAL A 48 -5.27 -7.49 6.23
C VAL A 48 -4.18 -7.71 5.19
N VAL A 49 -3.00 -8.14 5.64
CA VAL A 49 -1.87 -8.45 4.75
C VAL A 49 -1.82 -9.95 4.53
N VAL A 50 -2.01 -10.38 3.28
CA VAL A 50 -1.88 -11.79 2.88
C VAL A 50 -0.55 -11.98 2.17
N THR A 51 0.38 -12.70 2.82
CA THR A 51 1.68 -13.07 2.24
C THR A 51 1.80 -14.56 1.96
N ASP A 52 0.92 -15.37 2.54
CA ASP A 52 0.90 -16.81 2.33
C ASP A 52 0.32 -17.15 0.95
N GLY A 53 1.04 -18.00 0.21
CA GLY A 53 0.68 -18.36 -1.16
C GLY A 53 -0.48 -19.35 -1.28
N GLN A 54 -0.82 -20.07 -0.21
CA GLN A 54 -2.01 -20.94 -0.19
C GLN A 54 -3.28 -20.13 0.08
N THR A 55 -3.14 -19.03 0.83
CA THR A 55 -4.24 -18.12 1.19
C THR A 55 -4.55 -17.09 0.09
N LYS A 56 -3.58 -16.74 -0.75
CA LYS A 56 -3.70 -15.77 -1.85
C LYS A 56 -4.49 -16.33 -3.04
#